data_AF-A0A3G3K076-F1
#
_entry.id   AF-A0A3G3K076-F1
#
_cell.length_a   1.000
_cell.length_b   1.000
_cell.length_c   1.000
_cell.angle_alpha   90.00
_cell.angle_beta   90.00
_cell.angle_gamma   90.00
#
_symmetry.space_group_name_H-M   'P 1'
#
loop_
_entity.id
_entity.type
_entity.pdbx_description
1 polymer ?
#
loop_
_entity_poly.entity_id
_entity_poly.type
_entity_poly.pdbx_seq_one_letter_code
_entity_poly.pdbx_strand_id
1 'polypeptide(L)'
;MSVEIVERPTLLAAVIQVPRDGAKVREAWKQVEVLLADHPAVADRENGLVFIPEWQWKTGVETLWVGVEIRDAEGLPQGLQTVSLPARTYARIRVRGDKQRMWETYEELSAWFRSGPYERDTEEGSLGFESNPLHPVNPFDIPADEINDFHFDIYAPIKQP
;
A
#
# COMPACT_ATOMS: atom_id res chain seq x y z
N MET A 1 -11.91 -9.27 -12.45
CA MET A 1 -10.44 -9.51 -12.58
C MET A 1 -10.11 -10.77 -11.77
N SER A 2 -8.94 -11.40 -11.90
CA SER A 2 -8.62 -12.60 -11.10
C SER A 2 -7.76 -12.23 -9.90
N VAL A 3 -8.17 -12.65 -8.71
CA VAL A 3 -7.32 -12.62 -7.51
C VAL A 3 -6.25 -13.69 -7.64
N GLU A 4 -4.99 -13.30 -7.41
CA GLU A 4 -3.82 -14.17 -7.42
C GLU A 4 -3.36 -14.40 -5.98
N ILE A 5 -2.86 -15.60 -5.68
CA ILE A 5 -2.22 -15.89 -4.40
C ILE A 5 -0.72 -15.76 -4.63
N VAL A 6 -0.07 -14.91 -3.84
CA VAL A 6 1.36 -14.62 -3.99
C VAL A 6 2.06 -14.68 -2.65
N GLU A 7 3.28 -15.23 -2.64
CA GLU A 7 4.19 -15.13 -1.51
C GLU A 7 5.03 -13.87 -1.67
N ARG A 8 5.20 -13.11 -0.58
CA ARG A 8 6.09 -11.95 -0.53
C ARG A 8 7.17 -12.18 0.52
N PRO A 9 8.43 -11.83 0.24
CA PRO A 9 9.47 -11.83 1.26
C PRO A 9 9.18 -10.74 2.30
N THR A 10 9.98 -10.72 3.37
CA THR A 10 9.96 -9.63 4.33
C THR A 10 10.14 -8.29 3.62
N LEU A 11 9.30 -7.32 3.97
CA LEU A 11 9.34 -5.97 3.42
C LEU A 11 9.61 -4.99 4.55
N LEU A 12 10.63 -4.14 4.37
CA LEU A 12 10.92 -3.02 5.24
C LEU A 12 10.63 -1.73 4.47
N ALA A 13 9.91 -0.79 5.08
CA ALA A 13 9.54 0.46 4.44
C ALA A 13 9.77 1.67 5.36
N ALA A 14 10.24 2.77 4.77
CA ALA A 14 10.22 4.10 5.39
C ALA A 14 8.92 4.79 4.99
N VAL A 15 8.13 5.24 5.97
CA VAL A 15 6.77 5.73 5.75
C VAL A 15 6.44 6.97 6.56
N ILE A 16 5.41 7.69 6.12
CA ILE A 16 4.73 8.74 6.87
C ILE A 16 3.27 8.31 7.07
N GLN A 17 2.81 8.32 8.32
CA GLN A 17 1.40 8.04 8.65
C GLN A 17 0.54 9.29 8.42
N VAL A 18 -0.60 9.10 7.78
CA VAL A 18 -1.58 10.16 7.50
C VAL A 18 -3.01 9.67 7.74
N PRO A 19 -3.98 10.59 7.93
CA PRO A 19 -5.39 10.24 7.83
C PRO A 19 -5.71 9.62 6.47
N ARG A 20 -6.78 8.81 6.39
CA ARG A 20 -7.30 8.23 5.14
C ARG A 20 -7.92 9.32 4.26
N ASP A 21 -7.06 10.12 3.63
CA ASP A 21 -7.39 11.26 2.80
C ASP A 21 -6.44 11.33 1.61
N GLY A 22 -6.99 11.42 0.41
CA GLY A 22 -6.20 11.38 -0.83
C GLY A 22 -5.23 12.57 -0.98
N ALA A 23 -5.57 13.74 -0.47
CA ALA A 23 -4.69 14.91 -0.49
C ALA A 23 -3.55 14.72 0.53
N LYS A 24 -3.85 14.21 1.73
CA LYS A 24 -2.83 13.90 2.75
C LYS A 24 -1.86 12.81 2.31
N VAL A 25 -2.33 11.81 1.58
CA VAL A 25 -1.46 10.79 0.96
C VAL A 25 -0.44 11.43 0.02
N ARG A 26 -0.85 12.40 -0.80
CA ARG A 26 0.02 13.08 -1.76
C ARG A 26 0.98 14.07 -1.09
N GLU A 27 0.50 14.79 -0.07
CA GLU A 27 1.36 15.63 0.76
C GLU A 27 2.46 14.81 1.44
N ALA A 28 2.13 13.63 1.99
CA ALA A 28 3.09 12.71 2.57
C ALA A 28 4.05 12.12 1.53
N TRP A 29 3.54 11.73 0.35
CA TRP A 29 4.39 11.25 -0.74
C TRP A 29 5.48 12.26 -1.11
N LYS A 30 5.11 13.53 -1.30
CA LYS A 30 6.08 14.60 -1.62
C LYS A 30 7.15 14.75 -0.53
N GLN A 31 6.80 14.55 0.74
CA GLN A 31 7.77 14.57 1.83
C GLN A 31 8.70 13.36 1.77
N VAL A 32 8.16 12.15 1.54
CA VAL A 32 8.96 10.92 1.37
C VAL A 32 9.95 11.09 0.22
N GLU A 33 9.49 11.61 -0.92
CA GLU A 33 10.31 11.84 -2.11
C GLU A 33 11.46 12.81 -1.82
N VAL A 34 11.18 13.95 -1.17
CA VAL A 34 12.22 14.92 -0.79
C VAL A 34 13.22 14.34 0.21
N LEU A 35 12.73 13.62 1.24
CA LEU A 35 13.59 13.07 2.29
C LEU A 35 14.47 11.92 1.78
N LEU A 36 13.99 11.15 0.79
CA LEU A 36 14.65 9.93 0.31
C LEU A 36 15.18 10.02 -1.13
N ALA A 37 15.13 11.19 -1.76
CA ALA A 37 15.48 11.44 -3.16
C ALA A 37 16.74 10.67 -3.61
N ASP A 38 17.85 10.82 -2.89
CA ASP A 38 19.11 10.13 -3.17
C ASP A 38 19.55 9.21 -2.02
N HIS A 39 18.64 8.89 -1.10
CA HIS A 39 19.01 8.11 0.08
C HIS A 39 19.39 6.68 -0.33
N PRO A 40 20.56 6.16 0.10
CA PRO A 40 21.03 4.85 -0.34
C PRO A 40 20.16 3.71 0.18
N ALA A 41 19.45 3.87 1.29
CA ALA A 41 18.61 2.82 1.83
C ALA A 41 17.41 2.45 0.92
N VAL A 42 16.96 3.32 0.00
CA VAL A 42 15.81 3.01 -0.88
C VAL A 42 16.11 1.79 -1.76
N ALA A 43 15.30 0.74 -1.60
CA ALA A 43 15.44 -0.54 -2.29
C ALA A 43 14.67 -0.57 -3.61
N ASP A 44 13.47 0.03 -3.61
CA ASP A 44 12.59 0.12 -4.78
C ASP A 44 12.32 1.60 -5.08
N ARG A 45 12.75 2.05 -6.25
CA ARG A 45 12.52 3.41 -6.77
C ARG A 45 11.46 3.44 -7.87
N GLU A 46 10.93 2.29 -8.24
CA GLU A 46 9.94 2.15 -9.30
C GLU A 46 8.52 2.18 -8.75
N ASN A 47 8.32 1.90 -7.45
CA ASN A 47 7.01 1.85 -6.82
C ASN A 47 6.94 2.68 -5.53
N GLY A 48 5.82 3.39 -5.37
CA GLY A 48 5.39 3.92 -4.07
C GLY A 48 4.41 2.96 -3.39
N LEU A 49 4.44 2.95 -2.06
CA LEU A 49 3.64 2.06 -1.23
C LEU A 49 2.64 2.86 -0.40
N VAL A 50 1.40 2.36 -0.33
CA VAL A 50 0.37 2.83 0.61
C VAL A 50 -0.07 1.65 1.46
N PHE A 51 0.25 1.65 2.75
CA PHE A 51 -0.12 0.60 3.69
C PHE A 51 -1.47 0.89 4.34
N ILE A 52 -2.25 -0.18 4.49
CA ILE A 52 -3.60 -0.19 5.04
C ILE A 52 -3.58 -1.04 6.32
N PRO A 53 -3.94 -0.48 7.48
CA PRO A 53 -4.11 -1.23 8.73
C PRO A 53 -5.34 -2.12 8.65
N GLU A 54 -5.10 -3.41 8.48
CA GLU A 54 -6.17 -4.37 8.18
C GLU A 54 -7.13 -4.55 9.36
N TRP A 55 -6.64 -4.35 10.59
CA TRP A 55 -7.49 -4.37 11.78
C TRP A 55 -8.53 -3.24 11.81
N GLN A 56 -8.31 -2.14 11.09
CA GLN A 56 -9.27 -1.04 11.03
C GLN A 56 -10.46 -1.31 10.10
N TRP A 57 -10.43 -2.34 9.25
CA TRP A 57 -11.58 -2.65 8.37
C TRP A 57 -12.89 -2.89 9.13
N LYS A 58 -12.80 -3.35 10.39
CA LYS A 58 -13.98 -3.60 11.25
C LYS A 58 -14.67 -2.32 11.71
N THR A 59 -13.93 -1.22 11.84
CA THR A 59 -14.41 0.06 12.37
C THR A 59 -14.42 1.19 11.33
N GLY A 60 -13.85 0.93 10.15
CA GLY A 60 -13.54 1.92 9.14
C GLY A 60 -12.06 2.28 9.21
N VAL A 61 -11.38 2.22 8.05
CA VAL A 61 -9.97 2.62 7.94
C VAL A 61 -9.86 4.14 8.11
N GLU A 62 -9.08 4.56 9.11
CA GLU A 62 -8.90 5.96 9.49
C GLU A 62 -7.53 6.50 9.13
N THR A 63 -6.52 5.63 9.05
CA THR A 63 -5.13 6.00 8.76
C THR A 63 -4.52 5.15 7.66
N LEU A 64 -3.58 5.74 6.93
CA LEU A 64 -2.73 5.09 5.94
C LEU A 64 -1.27 5.42 6.23
N TRP A 65 -0.35 4.57 5.78
CA TRP A 65 1.08 4.91 5.76
C TRP A 65 1.57 4.97 4.32
N VAL A 66 2.27 6.04 3.97
CA VAL A 66 2.76 6.28 2.60
C VAL A 66 4.28 6.26 2.61
N GLY A 67 4.90 5.53 1.69
CA GLY A 67 6.36 5.39 1.72
C GLY A 67 6.93 4.56 0.59
N VAL A 68 8.17 4.13 0.77
CA VAL A 68 8.93 3.31 -0.18
C VAL A 68 9.60 2.14 0.53
N GLU A 69 9.91 1.09 -0.22
CA GLU A 69 10.70 -0.03 0.28
C GLU A 69 12.15 0.40 0.52
N ILE A 70 12.72 -0.01 1.65
CA ILE A 70 14.10 0.28 2.05
C ILE A 70 14.83 -1.02 2.43
N ARG A 71 16.16 -1.02 2.27
CA ARG A 71 17.04 -2.15 2.58
C ARG A 71 17.32 -2.28 4.07
N ASP A 72 17.43 -1.15 4.75
CA ASP A 72 17.71 -1.02 6.18
C ASP A 72 17.20 0.33 6.68
N ALA A 73 17.12 0.49 8.01
CA ALA A 73 16.63 1.69 8.66
C ALA A 73 17.75 2.65 9.14
N GLU A 74 19.01 2.36 8.79
CA GLU A 74 20.15 3.14 9.27
C GLU A 74 20.19 4.51 8.57
N GLY A 75 20.39 5.57 9.36
CA GLY A 75 20.54 6.93 8.83
C GLY A 75 19.26 7.56 8.25
N LEU A 76 18.09 6.94 8.43
CA LEU A 76 16.83 7.52 7.95
C LEU A 76 16.60 8.94 8.51
N PRO A 77 16.21 9.90 7.67
CA PRO A 77 15.86 11.24 8.12
C PRO A 77 14.77 11.27 9.19
N GLN A 78 14.82 12.27 10.08
CA GLN A 78 13.77 12.52 11.05
C GLN A 78 12.43 12.78 10.35
N GLY A 79 11.34 12.24 10.91
CA GLY A 79 9.98 12.38 10.37
C GLY A 79 9.48 11.14 9.64
N LEU A 80 10.38 10.20 9.31
CA LEU A 80 10.01 8.89 8.79
C LEU A 80 9.81 7.90 9.93
N GLN A 81 8.78 7.06 9.80
CA GLN A 81 8.57 5.86 10.58
C GLN A 81 9.03 4.65 9.78
N THR A 82 9.33 3.54 10.46
CA THR A 82 9.65 2.27 9.81
C THR A 82 8.53 1.27 10.00
N VAL A 83 8.11 0.63 8.91
CA VAL A 83 7.18 -0.51 8.93
C VAL A 83 7.94 -1.75 8.47
N SER A 84 7.81 -2.85 9.22
CA SER A 84 8.37 -4.15 8.87
C SER A 84 7.24 -5.16 8.74
N LEU A 85 7.08 -5.73 7.55
CA LEU A 85 6.14 -6.80 7.27
C LEU A 85 6.89 -8.11 7.15
N PRO A 86 6.51 -9.16 7.91
CA PRO A 86 7.13 -10.47 7.77
C PRO A 86 6.82 -11.07 6.40
N ALA A 87 7.70 -11.97 5.93
CA ALA A 87 7.41 -12.79 4.77
C ALA A 87 6.10 -13.56 4.99
N ARG A 88 5.15 -13.43 4.05
CA ARG A 88 3.83 -14.05 4.15
C ARG A 88 3.10 -14.14 2.82
N THR A 89 1.99 -14.86 2.81
CA THR A 89 1.10 -14.99 1.65
C THR A 89 0.07 -13.85 1.61
N TYR A 90 -0.16 -13.33 0.41
CA TYR A 90 -1.13 -12.28 0.12
C TYR A 90 -2.09 -12.72 -0.99
N ALA A 91 -3.32 -12.23 -0.91
CA ALA A 91 -4.22 -12.13 -2.05
C ALA A 91 -3.88 -10.84 -2.80
N ARG A 92 -3.49 -10.97 -4.06
CA ARG A 92 -3.16 -9.87 -4.96
C ARG A 92 -4.28 -9.66 -5.97
N ILE A 93 -4.69 -8.43 -6.18
CA ILE A 93 -5.56 -8.05 -7.30
C ILE A 93 -5.06 -6.75 -7.93
N ARG A 94 -5.14 -6.67 -9.26
CA ARG A 94 -4.78 -5.46 -10.00
C ARG A 94 -5.96 -4.52 -10.12
N VAL A 95 -5.74 -3.26 -9.79
CA VAL A 95 -6.63 -2.14 -10.12
C VAL A 95 -6.20 -1.55 -11.46
N ARG A 96 -7.16 -1.38 -12.37
CA ARG A 96 -6.98 -0.60 -13.61
C ARG A 96 -8.29 0.08 -13.99
N GLY A 97 -8.25 1.39 -14.19
CA GLY A 97 -9.41 2.18 -14.60
C GLY A 97 -9.74 3.30 -13.61
N ASP A 98 -10.94 3.86 -13.74
CA ASP A 98 -11.37 5.01 -12.95
C ASP A 98 -11.65 4.70 -11.46
N LYS A 99 -12.08 5.74 -10.74
CA LYS A 99 -12.41 5.64 -9.31
C LYS A 99 -13.53 4.64 -9.03
N GLN A 100 -14.52 4.53 -9.92
CA GLN A 100 -15.58 3.53 -9.75
C GLN A 100 -14.96 2.13 -9.86
N ARG A 101 -14.12 1.90 -10.87
CA ARG A 101 -13.45 0.62 -11.07
C ARG A 101 -12.52 0.24 -9.93
N MET A 102 -11.84 1.23 -9.33
CA MET A 102 -11.07 1.05 -8.10
C MET A 102 -11.93 0.49 -6.98
N TRP A 103 -13.08 1.11 -6.67
CA TRP A 103 -13.98 0.62 -5.62
C TRP A 103 -14.55 -0.76 -5.91
N GLU A 104 -14.97 -1.01 -7.15
CA GLU A 104 -15.41 -2.34 -7.60
C GLU A 104 -14.33 -3.40 -7.36
N THR A 105 -13.05 -3.04 -7.53
CA THR A 105 -11.93 -3.97 -7.30
C THR A 105 -11.76 -4.33 -5.82
N TYR A 106 -11.93 -3.37 -4.90
CA TYR A 106 -11.94 -3.68 -3.45
C TYR A 106 -13.13 -4.57 -3.08
N GLU A 107 -14.30 -4.36 -3.69
CA GLU A 107 -15.46 -5.22 -3.48
C GLU A 107 -15.26 -6.63 -4.07
N GLU A 108 -14.67 -6.74 -5.27
CA GLU A 108 -14.28 -8.02 -5.88
C GLU A 108 -13.34 -8.81 -4.94
N LEU A 109 -12.30 -8.16 -4.40
CA LEU A 109 -11.37 -8.78 -3.45
C LEU A 109 -12.06 -9.20 -2.14
N SER A 110 -12.91 -8.33 -1.60
CA SER A 110 -13.66 -8.62 -0.37
C SER A 110 -14.64 -9.79 -0.57
N ALA A 111 -15.30 -9.87 -1.72
CA ALA A 111 -16.17 -10.98 -2.08
C ALA A 111 -15.39 -12.28 -2.26
N TRP A 112 -14.17 -12.21 -2.83
CA TRP A 112 -13.29 -13.37 -2.95
C TRP A 112 -12.95 -13.97 -1.58
N PHE A 113 -12.58 -13.14 -0.59
CA PHE A 113 -12.36 -13.62 0.79
C PHE A 113 -13.61 -14.22 1.44
N ARG A 114 -14.80 -13.61 1.24
CA ARG A 114 -16.05 -14.12 1.83
C ARG A 114 -16.49 -15.47 1.25
N SER A 115 -16.15 -15.75 0.00
CA SER A 115 -16.61 -16.93 -0.74
C SER A 115 -15.56 -18.03 -0.87
N GLY A 116 -14.28 -17.69 -0.65
CA GLY A 116 -13.13 -18.58 -0.81
C GLY A 116 -12.74 -19.33 0.47
N PRO A 117 -11.73 -20.21 0.38
CA PRO A 117 -11.22 -20.97 1.52
C PRO A 117 -10.22 -20.18 2.38
N TYR A 118 -9.93 -18.92 2.03
CA TYR A 118 -8.92 -18.09 2.70
C TYR A 118 -9.59 -17.02 3.57
N GLU A 119 -9.01 -16.78 4.76
CA GLU A 119 -9.41 -15.69 5.62
C GLU A 119 -8.47 -14.49 5.43
N ARG A 120 -9.05 -13.27 5.37
CA ARG A 120 -8.28 -12.03 5.37
C ARG A 120 -7.74 -11.79 6.76
N ASP A 121 -6.44 -11.58 6.88
CA ASP A 121 -5.85 -11.27 8.17
C ASP A 121 -6.20 -9.83 8.58
N THR A 122 -7.02 -9.72 9.62
CA THR A 122 -7.49 -8.45 10.20
C THR A 122 -7.05 -8.31 11.66
N GLU A 123 -5.99 -9.03 12.05
CA GLU A 123 -5.38 -8.91 13.37
C GLU A 123 -4.57 -7.62 13.49
N GLU A 124 -4.44 -7.11 14.72
CA GLU A 124 -3.68 -5.90 15.00
C GLU A 124 -2.21 -6.09 14.59
N GLY A 125 -1.66 -5.10 13.89
CA GLY A 125 -0.33 -5.19 13.29
C GLY A 125 -0.30 -5.79 11.88
N SER A 126 -1.40 -6.35 11.38
CA SER A 126 -1.49 -6.81 9.99
C SER A 126 -1.68 -5.65 9.03
N LEU A 127 -0.82 -5.55 8.02
CA LEU A 127 -0.91 -4.52 6.97
C LEU A 127 -1.12 -5.15 5.60
N GLY A 128 -2.14 -4.67 4.91
CA GLY A 128 -2.22 -4.73 3.46
C GLY A 128 -1.48 -3.54 2.86
N PHE A 129 -1.21 -3.59 1.57
CA PHE A 129 -0.61 -2.45 0.89
C PHE A 129 -0.98 -2.38 -0.58
N GLU A 130 -0.94 -1.16 -1.10
CA GLU A 130 -1.02 -0.84 -2.52
C GLU A 130 0.40 -0.60 -3.04
N SER A 131 0.75 -1.25 -4.15
CA SER A 131 1.99 -0.99 -4.88
C SER A 131 1.67 -0.20 -6.14
N ASN A 132 2.10 1.06 -6.16
CA ASN A 132 1.79 2.05 -7.17
C ASN A 132 3.04 2.30 -8.03
N PRO A 133 3.07 1.88 -9.30
CA PRO A 133 4.16 2.22 -10.21
C PRO A 133 4.29 3.75 -10.34
N LEU A 134 5.53 4.24 -10.27
CA LEU A 134 5.86 5.66 -10.39
C LEU A 134 6.14 6.08 -11.85
N HIS A 135 6.24 5.10 -12.75
CA HIS A 135 6.52 5.28 -14.16
C HIS A 135 5.48 4.57 -15.05
N PRO A 136 5.15 5.11 -16.23
CA PRO A 136 5.68 6.36 -16.80
C PRO A 136 5.11 7.64 -16.18
N VAL A 137 4.07 7.53 -15.35
CA VAL A 137 3.43 8.65 -14.66
C VAL A 137 3.32 8.30 -13.18
N ASN A 138 3.77 9.20 -12.31
CA ASN A 138 3.64 9.05 -10.87
C ASN A 138 2.21 9.45 -10.44
N PRO A 139 1.39 8.50 -9.90
CA PRO A 139 0.01 8.80 -9.53
C PRO A 139 -0.11 9.76 -8.33
N PHE A 140 0.96 9.90 -7.53
CA PHE A 140 0.97 10.81 -6.38
C PHE A 140 1.20 12.28 -6.77
N ASP A 141 1.66 12.55 -7.99
CA ASP A 141 1.81 13.90 -8.52
C ASP A 141 0.50 14.48 -9.06
N ILE A 142 -0.48 13.62 -9.35
CA ILE A 142 -1.81 14.01 -9.83
C ILE A 142 -2.70 14.31 -8.62
N PRO A 143 -3.38 15.47 -8.51
CA PRO A 143 -4.31 15.76 -7.41
C PRO A 143 -5.40 14.70 -7.21
N ALA A 144 -5.86 14.54 -5.97
CA ALA A 144 -6.75 13.44 -5.59
C ALA A 144 -8.16 13.52 -6.22
N ASP A 145 -8.59 14.72 -6.55
CA ASP A 145 -9.83 15.06 -7.24
C ASP A 145 -9.68 15.09 -8.77
N GLU A 146 -8.45 15.09 -9.29
CA GLU A 146 -8.15 15.10 -10.73
C GLU A 146 -7.75 13.73 -11.29
N ILE A 147 -7.23 12.82 -10.45
CA ILE A 147 -6.87 11.47 -10.89
C ILE A 147 -8.13 10.69 -11.32
N ASN A 148 -8.13 10.25 -12.57
CA ASN A 148 -9.26 9.57 -13.19
C ASN A 148 -8.90 8.20 -13.77
N ASP A 149 -7.63 7.80 -13.72
CA ASP A 149 -7.18 6.45 -14.08
C ASP A 149 -6.18 5.98 -13.02
N PHE A 150 -6.46 4.83 -12.44
CA PHE A 150 -5.67 4.18 -11.40
C PHE A 150 -5.02 2.94 -11.98
N HIS A 151 -3.76 2.71 -11.61
CA HIS A 151 -3.05 1.50 -11.96
C HIS A 151 -2.13 1.11 -10.81
N PHE A 152 -2.54 0.11 -10.03
CA PHE A 152 -1.76 -0.40 -8.90
C PHE A 152 -2.19 -1.82 -8.56
N ASP A 153 -1.37 -2.50 -7.75
CA ASP A 153 -1.70 -3.80 -7.19
C ASP A 153 -2.07 -3.65 -5.71
N ILE A 154 -3.19 -4.26 -5.30
CA ILE A 154 -3.57 -4.41 -3.90
C ILE A 154 -3.02 -5.74 -3.41
N TYR A 155 -2.37 -5.74 -2.25
CA TYR A 155 -1.92 -6.93 -1.52
C TYR A 155 -2.66 -6.98 -0.19
N ALA A 156 -3.64 -7.87 -0.06
CA ALA A 156 -4.35 -8.12 1.19
C ALA A 156 -3.78 -9.37 1.88
N PRO A 157 -3.34 -9.29 3.14
CA PRO A 157 -2.69 -10.40 3.81
C PRO A 157 -3.68 -11.54 4.04
N ILE A 158 -3.23 -12.77 3.74
CA ILE A 158 -3.97 -13.99 4.07
C ILE A 158 -3.55 -14.43 5.47
N LYS A 159 -4.54 -14.77 6.30
CA LYS A 159 -4.32 -15.30 7.65
C LYS A 159 -3.55 -16.61 7.55
N GLN A 160 -2.44 -16.69 8.29
CA GLN A 160 -1.64 -17.90 8.34
C GLN A 160 -2.31 -18.92 9.28
N PRO A 161 -2.22 -20.22 8.96
CA PRO A 161 -2.78 -21.29 9.80
C PRO A 161 -2.08 -21.42 11.15
#